data_AF-A0A3S4ZCE6-F1
#
_entry.id   AF-A0A3S4ZCE6-F1
#
_cell.length_a   1.000
_cell.length_b   1.000
_cell.length_c   1.000
_cell.angle_alpha   90.00
_cell.angle_beta   90.00
_cell.angle_gamma   90.00
#
_symmetry.space_group_name_H-M   'P 1'
#
loop_
_entity.id
_entity.type
_entity.pdbx_description
1 polymer ?
#
loop_
_entity_poly.entity_id
_entity_poly.type
_entity_poly.pdbx_seq_one_letter_code
_entity_poly.pdbx_strand_id
1 'polypeptide(L)'
;MKIIWTRIAHVDRKKIREYIAQDNPSSALKFDKLLSEKVEKLVKFPTLGRLGRIINTRELVVHPNYIMIYDISNGVVRILRVLHAKKKFP
;
A
#
# COMPACT_ATOMS: atom_id res chain seq x y z
N MET A 1 -11.54 -3.33 -12.66
CA MET A 1 -11.43 -4.00 -11.34
C MET A 1 -11.64 -2.99 -10.23
N LYS A 2 -12.36 -3.33 -9.15
CA LYS A 2 -12.61 -2.40 -8.04
C LYS A 2 -11.46 -2.46 -7.04
N ILE A 3 -11.11 -1.33 -6.42
CA ILE A 3 -10.16 -1.28 -5.32
C ILE A 3 -10.87 -0.88 -4.04
N ILE A 4 -10.61 -1.63 -2.97
CA ILE A 4 -11.13 -1.37 -1.63
C ILE A 4 -9.97 -1.25 -0.68
N TRP A 5 -9.97 -0.20 0.13
CA TRP A 5 -9.03 -0.04 1.23
C TRP A 5 -9.70 -0.54 2.51
N THR A 6 -9.03 -1.41 3.25
CA THR A 6 -9.50 -1.79 4.58
C THR A 6 -9.33 -0.63 5.55
N ARG A 7 -10.10 -0.65 6.65
CA ARG A 7 -9.95 0.33 7.74
C ARG A 7 -8.52 0.38 8.27
N ILE A 8 -7.85 -0.78 8.36
CA ILE A 8 -6.46 -0.87 8.84
C ILE A 8 -5.51 -0.21 7.83
N ALA A 9 -5.66 -0.46 6.53
CA ALA A 9 -4.84 0.19 5.52
C ALA A 9 -5.01 1.72 5.49
N HIS A 10 -6.22 2.24 5.80
CA HIS A 10 -6.43 3.68 5.97
C HIS A 10 -5.67 4.23 7.18
N VAL A 11 -5.67 3.52 8.30
CA VAL A 11 -4.91 3.90 9.50
C VAL A 11 -3.41 3.88 9.22
N ASP A 12 -2.90 2.83 8.57
CA ASP A 12 -1.49 2.73 8.18
C ASP A 12 -1.07 3.94 7.33
N ARG A 13 -1.85 4.26 6.29
CA ARG A 13 -1.58 5.43 5.42
C ARG A 13 -1.54 6.74 6.18
N LYS A 14 -2.49 6.95 7.10
CA LYS A 14 -2.55 8.15 7.93
C LYS A 14 -1.29 8.26 8.79
N LYS A 15 -0.93 7.20 9.53
CA LYS A 15 0.27 7.19 10.37
C LYS A 15 1.55 7.43 9.57
N ILE A 16 1.68 6.79 8.40
CA ILE A 16 2.85 6.98 7.53
C ILE A 16 2.94 8.41 7.03
N ARG A 17 1.82 9.00 6.59
CA ARG A 17 1.78 10.39 6.14
C ARG A 17 2.18 11.35 7.26
N GLU A 18 1.62 11.18 8.45
CA GLU A 18 1.94 12.00 9.62
C GLU A 18 3.42 11.89 9.99
N TYR A 19 3.97 10.67 10.00
CA TYR A 19 5.39 10.44 10.26
C TYR A 19 6.30 11.12 9.23
N ILE A 20 6.01 10.97 7.93
CA ILE A 20 6.81 11.61 6.88
C ILE A 20 6.67 13.14 6.94
N ALA A 21 5.48 13.64 7.24
CA ALA A 21 5.21 15.08 7.29
C ALA A 21 5.91 15.80 8.45
N GLN A 22 6.21 15.10 9.55
CA GLN A 22 7.02 15.65 10.65
C GLN A 22 8.43 16.05 10.20
N ASP A 23 9.00 15.32 9.23
CA ASP A 23 10.32 15.60 8.66
C ASP A 23 10.22 16.48 7.41
N ASN A 24 9.34 16.11 6.47
CA ASN A 24 9.16 16.81 5.20
C ASN A 24 7.73 16.67 4.64
N PRO A 25 6.87 17.70 4.79
CA PRO A 25 5.50 17.69 4.27
C PRO A 25 5.40 17.43 2.76
N SER A 26 6.34 17.95 1.97
CA SER A 26 6.38 17.72 0.52
C SER A 26 6.65 16.25 0.17
N SER A 27 7.45 15.56 0.97
CA SER A 27 7.68 14.12 0.82
C SER A 27 6.43 13.31 1.14
N ALA A 28 5.60 13.76 2.09
CA ALA A 28 4.33 13.10 2.41
C ALA A 28 3.35 13.16 1.23
N LEU A 29 3.26 14.32 0.55
CA LEU A 29 2.46 14.48 -0.67
C LEU A 29 2.96 13.59 -1.82
N LYS A 30 4.28 13.54 -2.03
CA LYS A 30 4.88 12.65 -3.04
C LYS A 30 4.57 11.17 -2.76
N PHE A 31 4.59 10.76 -1.49
CA PHE A 31 4.26 9.41 -1.10
C PHE A 31 2.79 9.05 -1.39
N ASP A 32 1.86 9.95 -1.11
CA ASP A 32 0.45 9.72 -1.46
C ASP A 32 0.21 9.62 -2.97
N LYS A 33 0.85 10.50 -3.76
CA LYS A 33 0.78 10.42 -5.22
C LYS A 33 1.28 9.06 -5.72
N LEU A 34 2.40 8.60 -5.18
CA LEU A 34 2.98 7.32 -5.53
C LEU A 34 2.08 6.13 -5.14
N LEU A 35 1.38 6.20 -4.01
CA LEU A 35 0.37 5.19 -3.67
C LEU A 35 -0.77 5.16 -4.69
N SER A 36 -1.29 6.33 -5.09
CA SER A 36 -2.37 6.43 -6.08
C SER A 36 -1.95 5.86 -7.43
N GLU A 37 -0.74 6.17 -7.92
CA GLU A 37 -0.22 5.62 -9.18
C GLU A 37 -0.09 4.09 -9.15
N LYS A 38 0.29 3.53 -8.00
CA LYS A 38 0.40 2.06 -7.83
C LYS A 38 -0.98 1.41 -7.82
N VAL A 39 -1.95 2.04 -7.17
CA VAL A 39 -3.35 1.61 -7.12
C VAL A 39 -3.98 1.62 -8.51
N GLU A 40 -3.75 2.66 -9.31
CA GLU A 40 -4.21 2.70 -10.71
C GLU A 40 -3.62 1.55 -11.54
N LYS A 41 -2.35 1.22 -11.33
CA LYS A 41 -1.72 0.06 -11.98
C LYS A 41 -2.36 -1.26 -11.54
N LEU A 42 -2.75 -1.41 -10.28
CA LEU A 42 -3.43 -2.60 -9.79
C LEU A 42 -4.82 -2.82 -10.39
N VAL A 43 -5.50 -1.76 -10.85
CA VAL A 43 -6.77 -1.89 -11.60
C VAL A 43 -6.56 -2.66 -12.91
N LYS A 44 -5.42 -2.41 -13.59
CA LYS A 44 -5.08 -3.01 -14.89
C LYS A 44 -4.29 -4.31 -14.75
N PHE A 45 -3.41 -4.38 -13.76
CA PHE A 45 -2.49 -5.48 -13.52
C PHE A 45 -2.56 -5.93 -12.06
N PRO A 46 -3.62 -6.67 -11.69
CA PRO A 46 -3.84 -7.08 -10.30
C PRO A 46 -2.73 -7.99 -9.77
N THR A 47 -2.10 -8.76 -10.65
CA THR A 47 -1.05 -9.72 -10.31
C THR A 47 0.36 -9.11 -10.27
N LEU A 48 0.47 -7.77 -10.35
CA LEU A 48 1.75 -7.04 -10.37
C LEU A 48 2.62 -7.27 -9.13
N GLY A 49 2.02 -7.43 -7.96
CA GLY A 49 2.72 -7.78 -6.74
C GLY A 49 3.13 -9.25 -6.72
N ARG A 50 4.29 -9.53 -6.12
CA ARG A 50 4.74 -10.92 -5.89
C ARG A 50 3.81 -11.61 -4.89
N LEU A 51 3.80 -12.94 -4.88
CA LEU A 51 3.09 -13.68 -3.84
C LEU A 51 3.65 -13.29 -2.46
N GLY A 52 2.73 -12.98 -1.54
CA GLY A 52 3.06 -12.57 -0.18
C GLY A 52 3.38 -13.75 0.72
N ARG A 53 3.90 -13.45 1.91
CA ARG A 53 4.19 -14.49 2.92
C ARG A 53 2.94 -15.18 3.48
N ILE A 54 1.80 -14.50 3.43
CA ILE A 54 0.51 -15.04 3.84
C ILE A 54 -0.21 -15.56 2.59
N ILE A 55 -0.80 -16.75 2.69
CA ILE A 55 -1.54 -17.36 1.58
C ILE A 55 -2.61 -16.40 1.04
N ASN A 56 -2.78 -16.40 -0.29
CA ASN A 56 -3.72 -15.53 -1.01
C ASN A 56 -3.45 -14.02 -0.91
N THR A 57 -2.31 -13.61 -0.35
CA THR A 57 -1.88 -12.20 -0.37
C THR A 57 -0.78 -11.97 -1.40
N ARG A 58 -0.62 -10.70 -1.77
CA ARG A 58 0.43 -10.20 -2.64
C ARG A 58 1.10 -9.00 -2.00
N GLU A 59 2.39 -8.89 -2.25
CA GLU A 59 3.24 -7.79 -1.79
C GLU A 59 3.69 -6.97 -2.99
N LEU A 60 3.35 -5.67 -2.98
CA LEU A 60 3.81 -4.70 -3.97
C LEU A 60 4.73 -3.69 -3.30
N VAL A 61 5.97 -3.61 -3.78
CA VAL A 61 6.90 -2.55 -3.38
C VAL A 61 6.42 -1.24 -4.01
N VAL A 62 5.91 -0.34 -3.17
CA VAL A 62 5.43 0.98 -3.60
C VAL A 62 6.55 2.01 -3.51
N HIS A 63 7.35 1.94 -2.45
CA HIS A 63 8.51 2.78 -2.20
C HIS A 63 9.65 1.92 -1.63
N PRO A 64 10.94 2.27 -1.75
CA PRO A 64 12.03 1.48 -1.16
C PRO A 64 11.86 1.16 0.33
N ASN A 65 11.13 2.01 1.04
CA ASN A 65 10.83 1.84 2.46
C ASN A 65 9.41 1.33 2.76
N TYR A 66 8.53 1.14 1.77
CA TYR A 66 7.14 0.76 2.02
C TYR A 66 6.61 -0.31 1.07
N ILE A 67 5.89 -1.28 1.63
CA ILE A 67 5.27 -2.40 0.93
C ILE A 67 3.76 -2.32 1.14
N MET A 68 3.00 -2.44 0.05
CA MET A 68 1.55 -2.57 0.06
C MET A 68 1.20 -4.05 0.03
N ILE A 69 0.41 -4.50 1.01
CA ILE A 69 -0.10 -5.86 1.07
C ILE A 69 -1.56 -5.83 0.63
N TYR A 70 -1.91 -6.69 -0.32
CA TYR A 70 -3.25 -6.78 -0.85
C TYR A 70 -3.64 -8.21 -1.20
N ASP A 71 -4.92 -8.47 -1.35
CA ASP A 71 -5.43 -9.69 -1.94
C ASP A 71 -6.31 -9.38 -3.17
N ILE A 72 -6.65 -10.42 -3.91
CA ILE A 72 -7.55 -10.36 -5.05
C ILE A 72 -8.66 -11.36 -4.79
N SER A 73 -9.90 -10.89 -4.71
CA SER A 73 -11.08 -11.73 -4.47
C SER A 73 -12.26 -11.20 -5.26
N ASN A 74 -12.97 -12.07 -5.98
CA ASN A 74 -14.21 -11.74 -6.70
C ASN A 74 -14.10 -10.49 -7.60
N GLY A 75 -12.99 -10.32 -8.31
CA GLY A 75 -12.76 -9.15 -9.16
C GLY A 75 -12.53 -7.83 -8.40
N VAL A 76 -12.11 -7.92 -7.14
CA VAL A 76 -11.77 -6.79 -6.27
C VAL A 76 -10.35 -6.96 -5.76
N VAL A 77 -9.55 -5.88 -5.81
CA VAL A 77 -8.29 -5.78 -5.08
C VAL A 77 -8.57 -5.15 -3.72
N ARG A 78 -8.28 -5.85 -2.62
CA ARG A 78 -8.42 -5.27 -1.28
C ARG A 78 -7.05 -4.95 -0.73
N ILE A 79 -6.79 -3.67 -0.46
CA ILE A 79 -5.57 -3.25 0.20
C ILE A 79 -5.72 -3.50 1.70
N LEU A 80 -4.93 -4.47 2.19
CA LEU A 80 -5.00 -4.98 3.55
C LEU A 80 -4.14 -4.13 4.49
N ARG A 81 -2.90 -3.82 4.09
CA ARG A 81 -1.93 -3.07 4.90
C ARG A 81 -0.98 -2.25 4.03
N VAL A 82 -0.41 -1.19 4.60
CA VAL A 82 0.79 -0.52 4.05
C VAL A 82 1.85 -0.50 5.14
N LEU A 83 2.95 -1.23 4.94
CA LEU A 83 3.94 -1.46 5.98
C LEU A 83 5.30 -0.88 5.59
N HIS A 84 6.07 -0.43 6.59
CA HIS A 84 7.46 -0.06 6.37
C HIS A 84 8.32 -1.31 6.17
N ALA A 85 9.09 -1.39 5.08
CA ALA A 85 9.86 -2.56 4.68
C ALA A 85 10.98 -2.93 5.69
N LYS A 86 11.56 -1.90 6.34
CA LYS A 86 12.72 -2.04 7.24
C LYS A 86 12.43 -1.80 8.72
N LYS A 87 11.20 -1.42 9.08
CA LYS A 87 10.84 -1.08 10.46
C LYS A 87 9.61 -1.88 10.84
N LYS A 88 9.58 -2.43 12.06
CA LYS A 88 8.31 -2.88 12.65
C LYS A 88 7.49 -1.64 12.97
N PHE A 89 6.56 -1.31 12.07
CA PHE A 89 5.57 -0.29 12.35
C PHE A 89 4.56 -0.86 13.36
N PRO A 90 4.19 -0.14 14.43
CA PRO A 90 3.21 -0.60 15.40
C PRO A 90 1.80 -0.70 14.80
#